data_AF-A0A8J3HYX8-F1
#
_entry.id   AF-A0A8J3HYX8-F1
#
_cell.length_a   1.000
_cell.length_b   1.000
_cell.length_c   1.000
_cell.angle_alpha   90.00
_cell.angle_beta   90.00
_cell.angle_gamma   90.00
#
_symmetry.space_group_name_H-M   'P 1'
#
loop_
_entity.id
_entity.type
_entity.pdbx_description
1 polymer ?
#
loop_
_entity_poly.entity_id
_entity_poly.type
_entity_poly.pdbx_seq_one_letter_code
_entity_poly.pdbx_strand_id
1 'polypeptide(L)'
;MDIVAQAAILIERIVFNHPFVDGNKRTALIAGSVFLLVNNLKIVPTSDEEELIYAKEIERLILSKDREHFLQWLRAHIHKLIVKEVNVMKEETKAKKNSQKPTPAMPVQKAIEISMKQFEKELEYLKDR
;
A
#
# COMPACT_ATOMS: atom_id res chain seq x y z
N MET A 1 0.88 -15.74 -16.97
CA MET A 1 1.25 -14.37 -16.60
C MET A 1 1.43 -14.32 -15.09
N ASP A 2 2.59 -13.86 -14.59
CA ASP A 2 2.86 -13.81 -13.15
C ASP A 2 2.18 -12.60 -12.45
N ILE A 3 2.14 -12.62 -11.12
CA ILE A 3 1.47 -11.57 -10.31
C ILE A 3 2.11 -10.19 -10.51
N VAL A 4 3.43 -10.10 -10.64
CA VAL A 4 4.13 -8.83 -10.83
C VAL A 4 3.77 -8.21 -12.17
N ALA A 5 3.67 -9.05 -13.22
CA ALA A 5 3.19 -8.63 -14.52
C ALA A 5 1.73 -8.15 -14.48
N GLN A 6 0.85 -8.83 -13.72
CA GLN A 6 -0.54 -8.39 -13.55
C GLN A 6 -0.63 -7.03 -12.85
N ALA A 7 0.19 -6.81 -11.82
CA ALA A 7 0.29 -5.52 -11.15
C ALA A 7 0.74 -4.41 -12.12
N ALA A 8 1.77 -4.69 -12.94
CA ALA A 8 2.25 -3.76 -13.95
C ALA A 8 1.16 -3.37 -14.95
N ILE A 9 0.36 -4.34 -15.43
CA ILE A 9 -0.78 -4.07 -16.32
C ILE A 9 -1.85 -3.24 -15.61
N LEU A 10 -2.21 -3.58 -14.36
CA LEU A 10 -3.19 -2.82 -13.60
C LEU A 10 -2.81 -1.34 -13.51
N ILE A 11 -1.56 -1.06 -13.13
CA ILE A 11 -1.02 0.30 -13.00
C ILE A 11 -1.02 1.01 -14.35
N GLU A 12 -0.48 0.36 -15.40
CA GLU A 12 -0.48 0.87 -16.78
C GLU A 12 -1.90 1.29 -17.21
N ARG A 13 -2.89 0.43 -16.98
CA ARG A 13 -4.26 0.69 -17.43
C ARG A 13 -4.90 1.85 -16.68
N ILE A 14 -4.67 1.97 -15.37
CA ILE A 14 -5.21 3.10 -14.61
C ILE A 14 -4.58 4.42 -15.09
N VAL A 15 -3.25 4.47 -15.31
CA VAL A 15 -2.60 5.72 -15.70
C VAL A 15 -2.90 6.14 -17.14
N PHE A 16 -3.07 5.20 -18.08
CA PHE A 16 -3.32 5.54 -19.48
C PHE A 16 -4.80 5.69 -19.86
N ASN A 17 -5.71 5.00 -19.18
CA ASN A 17 -7.14 5.12 -19.49
C ASN A 17 -7.81 6.32 -18.81
N HIS A 18 -7.15 6.95 -17.85
CA HIS A 18 -7.67 8.10 -17.08
C HIS A 18 -9.12 7.91 -16.58
N PRO A 19 -9.41 6.83 -15.81
CA PRO A 19 -10.78 6.54 -15.36
C PRO A 19 -11.35 7.58 -14.38
N PHE A 20 -10.51 8.45 -13.80
CA PHE A 20 -10.92 9.50 -12.87
C PHE A 20 -10.60 10.88 -13.42
N VAL A 21 -11.40 11.88 -13.02
CA VAL A 21 -11.18 13.30 -13.35
C VAL A 21 -9.81 13.79 -12.88
N ASP A 22 -9.41 13.38 -11.67
CA ASP A 22 -8.08 13.59 -11.12
C ASP A 22 -7.68 12.37 -10.26
N GLY A 23 -6.41 12.26 -9.91
CA GLY A 23 -5.91 11.25 -8.97
C GLY A 23 -5.46 9.96 -9.63
N ASN A 24 -5.51 9.84 -10.97
CA ASN A 24 -5.15 8.61 -11.68
C ASN A 24 -3.79 8.02 -11.25
N LYS A 25 -2.75 8.85 -11.08
CA LYS A 25 -1.43 8.41 -10.59
C LYS A 25 -1.48 7.86 -9.17
N ARG A 26 -2.17 8.56 -8.26
CA ARG A 26 -2.35 8.16 -6.85
C ARG A 26 -3.15 6.85 -6.76
N THR A 27 -4.23 6.75 -7.52
CA THR A 27 -5.04 5.53 -7.58
C THR A 27 -4.25 4.36 -8.15
N ALA A 28 -3.45 4.57 -9.20
CA ALA A 28 -2.61 3.51 -9.76
C ALA A 28 -1.58 3.00 -8.75
N LEU A 29 -0.92 3.91 -8.03
CA LEU A 29 0.04 3.59 -6.97
C LEU A 29 -0.63 2.74 -5.87
N ILE A 30 -1.76 3.21 -5.32
CA ILE A 30 -2.48 2.51 -4.25
C ILE A 30 -3.02 1.17 -4.73
N ALA A 31 -3.68 1.12 -5.90
CA ALA A 31 -4.24 -0.11 -6.45
C ALA A 31 -3.16 -1.16 -6.72
N GLY A 32 -2.01 -0.76 -7.29
CA GLY A 32 -0.86 -1.64 -7.50
C GLY A 32 -0.28 -2.17 -6.18
N SER A 33 -0.10 -1.30 -5.18
CA SER A 33 0.38 -1.67 -3.86
C SER A 33 -0.55 -2.66 -3.15
N VAL A 34 -1.86 -2.39 -3.15
CA VAL A 34 -2.88 -3.26 -2.54
C VAL A 34 -2.93 -4.60 -3.29
N PHE A 35 -2.91 -4.59 -4.62
CA PHE A 35 -2.91 -5.81 -5.42
C PHE A 35 -1.71 -6.70 -5.10
N LEU A 36 -0.51 -6.13 -4.95
CA LEU A 36 0.66 -6.89 -4.53
C LEU A 36 0.50 -7.42 -3.11
N LEU A 37 0.01 -6.58 -2.18
CA LEU A 37 -0.15 -6.92 -0.77
C LEU A 37 -1.06 -8.14 -0.58
N VAL A 38 -2.21 -8.18 -1.25
CA VAL A 38 -3.14 -9.32 -1.18
C VAL A 38 -2.55 -10.61 -1.78
N ASN A 39 -1.52 -10.48 -2.62
CA ASN A 39 -0.76 -11.59 -3.18
C ASN A 39 0.51 -11.93 -2.37
N ASN A 40 0.62 -11.47 -1.12
CA ASN A 40 1.79 -11.64 -0.24
C ASN A 40 3.08 -11.07 -0.81
N LEU A 41 2.97 -10.04 -1.65
CA LEU A 41 4.07 -9.30 -2.22
C LEU A 41 4.02 -7.86 -1.72
N LYS A 42 5.16 -7.22 -1.55
CA LYS A 42 5.23 -5.80 -1.22
C LYS A 42 6.34 -5.18 -2.04
N ILE A 43 6.06 -4.09 -2.75
CA ILE A 43 7.12 -3.17 -3.20
C ILE A 43 7.73 -2.61 -1.94
N VAL A 44 9.03 -2.78 -1.69
CA VAL A 44 9.71 -2.30 -0.47
C VAL A 44 9.31 -0.85 -0.17
N PRO A 45 8.79 -0.59 1.03
CA PRO A 45 8.86 0.74 1.62
C PRO A 45 9.17 0.56 3.10
N THR A 46 10.42 0.78 3.47
CA THR A 46 10.73 1.01 4.89
C THR A 46 10.80 2.49 5.24
N SER A 47 10.75 3.39 4.25
CA SER A 47 10.78 4.84 4.44
C SER A 47 9.86 5.60 3.47
N ASP A 48 9.50 6.84 3.86
CA ASP A 48 8.75 7.80 3.04
C ASP A 48 9.47 8.15 1.72
N GLU A 49 10.79 7.98 1.68
CA GLU A 49 11.64 8.26 0.52
C GLU A 49 11.44 7.25 -0.62
N GLU A 50 11.03 6.02 -0.30
CA GLU A 50 10.83 4.94 -1.27
C GLU A 50 9.43 4.96 -1.91
N GLU A 51 8.40 5.46 -1.23
CA GLU A 51 7.09 5.72 -1.85
C GLU A 51 7.21 6.76 -2.97
N LEU A 52 8.08 7.76 -2.76
CA LEU A 52 8.41 8.75 -3.78
C LEU A 52 9.12 8.11 -4.99
N ILE A 53 10.01 7.13 -4.78
CA ILE A 53 10.66 6.40 -5.88
C ILE A 53 9.61 5.64 -6.70
N TYR A 54 8.67 4.97 -6.05
CA TYR A 54 7.61 4.26 -6.76
C TYR A 54 6.72 5.22 -7.57
N ALA A 55 6.33 6.34 -6.97
CA ALA A 55 5.57 7.38 -7.68
C ALA A 55 6.34 7.94 -8.90
N LYS A 56 7.65 8.18 -8.76
CA LYS A 56 8.53 8.61 -9.86
C LYS A 56 8.60 7.57 -10.97
N GLU A 57 8.61 6.29 -10.62
CA GLU A 57 8.67 5.24 -11.62
C GLU A 57 7.35 5.09 -12.39
N ILE A 58 6.21 5.32 -11.73
CA ILE A 58 4.91 5.46 -12.41
C ILE A 58 4.92 6.67 -13.36
N GLU A 59 5.51 7.79 -12.95
CA GLU A 59 5.66 8.96 -13.82
C GLU A 59 6.56 8.66 -15.03
N ARG A 60 7.66 7.93 -14.81
CA ARG A 60 8.53 7.45 -15.88
C ARG A 60 7.77 6.56 -16.86
N LEU A 61 6.96 5.62 -16.38
CA LEU A 61 6.09 4.78 -17.21
C LEU A 61 5.17 5.62 -18.12
N ILE A 62 4.55 6.67 -17.57
CA ILE A 62 3.66 7.55 -18.34
C ILE A 62 4.43 8.27 -19.46
N LEU A 63 5.62 8.78 -19.16
CA LEU A 63 6.44 9.54 -20.10
C LEU A 63 7.08 8.66 -21.19
N SER A 64 7.64 7.52 -20.80
CA SER A 64 8.35 6.62 -21.72
C SER A 64 7.42 5.66 -22.47
N LYS A 65 6.24 5.37 -21.90
CA LYS A 65 5.33 4.30 -22.34
C LYS A 65 6.00 2.93 -22.38
N ASP A 66 7.06 2.75 -21.58
CA ASP A 66 7.86 1.54 -21.52
C ASP A 66 7.41 0.65 -20.34
N ARG A 67 6.38 -0.16 -20.60
CA ARG A 67 5.90 -1.14 -19.61
C ARG A 67 6.95 -2.19 -19.28
N GLU A 68 7.79 -2.57 -20.24
CA GLU A 68 8.77 -3.64 -20.02
C GLU A 68 9.83 -3.19 -19.00
N HIS A 69 10.31 -1.96 -19.11
CA HIS A 69 11.16 -1.37 -18.08
C HIS A 69 10.45 -1.31 -16.72
N PHE A 70 9.20 -0.82 -16.69
CA PHE A 70 8.44 -0.74 -15.45
C PHE A 70 8.26 -2.11 -14.77
N LEU A 71 8.00 -3.15 -15.56
CA LEU A 71 7.90 -4.53 -15.09
C LEU A 71 9.23 -5.03 -14.52
N GLN A 72 10.35 -4.75 -15.19
CA GLN A 72 11.67 -5.11 -14.69
C GLN A 72 12.00 -4.39 -13.38
N TRP A 73 11.66 -3.10 -13.28
CA TRP A 73 11.80 -2.33 -12.05
C TRP A 73 10.97 -2.95 -10.92
N LEU A 74 9.69 -3.25 -11.16
CA LEU A 74 8.83 -3.88 -10.15
C LEU A 74 9.41 -5.21 -9.65
N ARG A 75 9.88 -6.08 -10.56
CA ARG A 75 10.50 -7.35 -10.19
C ARG A 75 11.74 -7.19 -9.31
N ALA A 76 12.52 -6.12 -9.52
CA ALA A 76 13.69 -5.82 -8.71
C ALA A 76 13.36 -5.21 -7.33
N HIS A 77 12.17 -4.63 -7.15
CA HIS A 77 11.80 -3.87 -5.95
C HIS A 77 10.69 -4.53 -5.12
N ILE A 78 10.23 -5.72 -5.52
CA ILE A 78 9.20 -6.48 -4.79
C ILE A 78 9.83 -7.59 -3.96
N HIS A 79 9.34 -7.74 -2.73
CA HIS A 79 9.72 -8.83 -1.83
C HIS A 79 8.50 -9.58 -1.34
N LYS A 80 8.69 -10.87 -1.04
CA LYS A 80 7.66 -11.70 -0.43
C LYS A 80 7.49 -11.32 1.03
N LEU A 81 6.24 -11.08 1.43
CA LEU A 81 5.91 -10.93 2.84
C LEU A 81 5.87 -12.30 3.50
N ILE A 82 6.73 -12.51 4.51
CA ILE A 82 6.60 -13.62 5.43
C ILE A 82 5.68 -13.15 6.54
N VAL A 83 4.40 -13.52 6.44
CA VAL A 83 3.45 -13.30 7.54
C VAL A 83 3.89 -14.22 8.67
N LYS A 84 4.54 -13.67 9.70
CA LYS A 84 4.62 -14.36 11.00
C LYS A 84 3.20 -14.31 11.57
N GLU A 85 2.63 -15.45 11.92
CA GLU A 85 1.32 -15.51 12.59
C GLU A 85 1.26 -14.44 13.68
N VAL A 86 0.37 -13.48 13.52
CA VAL A 86 0.05 -12.52 14.58
C VAL A 86 -0.91 -13.25 15.49
N ASN A 87 -0.42 -13.66 16.65
CA ASN A 87 -1.21 -14.28 17.69
C ASN A 87 -2.12 -13.19 18.30
N VAL A 88 -3.29 -12.98 17.70
CA VAL A 88 -4.31 -12.04 18.22
C VAL A 88 -4.99 -12.72 19.41
N MET A 89 -4.33 -12.69 20.57
CA MET A 89 -4.95 -13.08 21.84
C MET A 89 -5.02 -11.88 22.78
N LYS A 90 -6.27 -11.43 22.95
CA LYS A 90 -6.92 -10.99 24.19
C LYS A 90 -6.05 -10.20 25.18
N GLU A 91 -6.34 -8.92 25.32
CA GLU A 91 -6.23 -8.26 26.61
C GLU A 91 -7.23 -7.10 26.72
N GLU A 92 -8.40 -7.41 27.27
CA GLU A 92 -9.24 -6.43 27.94
C GLU A 92 -8.76 -6.23 29.39
N THR A 93 -8.70 -4.98 29.83
CA THR A 93 -8.71 -4.45 31.21
C THR A 93 -7.43 -4.54 32.08
N LYS A 94 -6.78 -3.38 32.37
CA LYS A 94 -6.86 -2.61 33.65
C LYS A 94 -5.81 -1.48 33.77
N ALA A 95 -6.32 -0.29 34.12
CA ALA A 95 -5.80 0.76 35.03
C ALA A 95 -4.40 1.41 34.89
N LYS A 96 -4.43 2.71 34.52
CA LYS A 96 -3.66 3.91 34.97
C LYS A 96 -2.32 3.74 35.74
N LYS A 97 -1.27 4.42 35.24
CA LYS A 97 -0.53 5.52 35.95
C LYS A 97 0.35 6.32 34.99
N ASN A 98 0.57 7.58 35.36
CA ASN A 98 1.04 8.72 34.57
C ASN A 98 2.54 9.00 34.81
N SER A 99 3.33 9.36 33.77
CA SER A 99 4.54 10.21 33.86
C SER A 99 5.14 10.51 32.47
N GLN A 100 5.28 11.80 32.13
CA GLN A 100 5.81 12.35 30.86
C GLN A 100 7.25 11.91 30.48
N LYS A 101 7.47 11.63 29.17
CA LYS A 101 8.60 12.03 28.26
C LYS A 101 8.61 11.18 26.96
N PRO A 102 9.41 11.53 25.94
CA PRO A 102 9.04 12.28 24.72
C PRO A 102 8.11 11.51 23.76
N THR A 103 7.40 12.20 22.86
CA THR A 103 6.43 11.62 21.92
C THR A 103 7.04 10.45 21.13
N PRO A 104 6.59 9.20 21.32
CA PRO A 104 7.04 8.11 20.48
C PRO A 104 6.31 8.23 19.14
N ALA A 105 7.06 8.15 18.03
CA ALA A 105 6.49 7.89 16.71
C ALA A 105 5.50 6.72 16.86
N MET A 106 4.27 6.89 16.35
CA MET A 106 3.26 5.84 16.46
C MET A 106 3.86 4.51 16.00
N PRO A 107 3.79 3.45 16.81
CA PRO A 107 4.20 2.13 16.37
C PRO A 107 3.49 1.82 15.06
N VAL A 108 4.23 1.35 14.06
CA VAL A 108 3.69 1.04 12.73
C VAL A 108 2.45 0.16 12.81
N GLN A 109 2.37 -0.73 13.80
CA GLN A 109 1.18 -1.55 14.09
C GLN A 109 -0.07 -0.72 14.40
N LYS A 110 0.07 0.37 15.16
CA LYS A 110 -1.03 1.27 15.51
C LYS A 110 -1.50 2.10 14.32
N ALA A 111 -0.58 2.51 13.45
CA ALA A 111 -0.92 3.20 12.20
C ALA A 111 -1.70 2.28 11.25
N ILE A 112 -1.28 1.02 11.12
CA ILE A 112 -1.99 0.00 10.32
C ILE A 112 -3.38 -0.25 10.91
N GLU A 113 -3.50 -0.41 12.22
CA GLU A 113 -4.79 -0.68 12.87
C GLU A 113 -5.78 0.48 12.71
N ILE A 114 -5.31 1.72 12.79
CA ILE A 114 -6.14 2.91 12.55
C ILE A 114 -6.62 2.97 11.09
N SER A 115 -5.72 2.75 10.14
CA SER A 115 -6.07 2.75 8.71
C SER A 115 -7.05 1.64 8.35
N MET A 116 -6.91 0.45 8.95
CA MET A 116 -7.83 -0.67 8.74
C MET A 116 -9.22 -0.38 9.32
N LYS A 117 -9.30 0.16 10.55
CA LYS A 117 -10.60 0.54 11.15
C LYS A 117 -11.31 1.64 10.37
N GLN A 118 -10.57 2.59 9.82
CA GLN A 118 -11.14 3.64 8.98
C GLN A 118 -11.72 3.05 7.69
N PHE A 119 -11.00 2.12 7.04
CA PHE A 119 -11.46 1.45 5.84
C PHE A 119 -12.69 0.55 6.07
N GLU A 120 -12.75 -0.16 7.20
CA GLU A 120 -13.92 -0.96 7.59
C GLU A 120 -15.17 -0.11 7.78
N LYS A 121 -15.02 1.08 8.37
CA LYS A 121 -16.13 2.02 8.57
C LYS A 121 -16.66 2.60 7.25
N GLU A 122 -15.77 2.85 6.30
CA GLU A 122 -16.15 3.26 4.94
C GLU A 122 -16.87 2.14 4.19
N LEU A 123 -16.40 0.89 4.34
CA LEU A 123 -17.08 -0.29 3.78
C LEU A 123 -18.46 -0.51 4.41
N GLU A 124 -18.63 -0.26 5.70
CA GLU A 124 -19.92 -0.34 6.39
C GLU A 124 -20.88 0.75 5.91
N TYR A 125 -20.42 2.00 5.81
CA TYR A 125 -21.19 3.12 5.27
C TYR A 125 -21.67 2.87 3.83
N LEU A 126 -20.90 2.14 3.02
CA LEU A 126 -21.26 1.80 1.64
C LEU A 126 -22.27 0.64 1.53
N LYS A 127 -22.50 -0.15 2.59
CA LYS A 127 -23.50 -1.22 2.62
C LYS A 127 -24.90 -0.72 2.93
N ASP A 128 -25.02 0.45 3.56
CA ASP A 128 -26.29 1.10 3.92
C ASP A 128 -26.84 2.03 2.81
N ARG A 129 -26.31 1.92 1.58
CA ARG A 129 -26.80 2.58 0.36
C ARG A 129 -27.20 1.56 -0.69
#